data_AF-A0A6A3ADM3-F1
#
_entry.id   AF-A0A6A3ADM3-F1
#
_cell.length_a   1.000
_cell.length_b   1.000
_cell.length_c   1.000
_cell.angle_alpha   90.00
_cell.angle_beta   90.00
_cell.angle_gamma   90.00
#
_symmetry.space_group_name_H-M   'P 1'
#
loop_
_entity.id
_entity.type
_entity.pdbx_description
1 polymer ?
#
loop_
_entity_poly.entity_id
_entity_poly.type
_entity_poly.pdbx_seq_one_letter_code
_entity_poly.pdbx_strand_id
1 'polypeptide(L)'
;MFVFLITTPDFMKIAAAPPCNNVVASLTPCLGFIKGGAAPVAECCSGARNLAGQVSGEEDRQAVCECLKGVLPRIGPYDPNRVPLIGQDCSIDISIPPIDASTDCST
;
A
#
# COMPACT_ATOMS: atom_id res chain seq x y z
N MET A 1 -3.86 49.58 -7.97
CA MET A 1 -4.79 48.45 -8.12
C MET A 1 -4.00 47.31 -8.77
N PHE A 2 -3.31 46.50 -7.97
CA PHE A 2 -2.44 45.42 -8.42
C PHE A 2 -3.08 44.07 -8.08
N VAL A 3 -3.22 43.24 -9.10
CA VAL A 3 -3.74 41.87 -9.05
C VAL A 3 -2.66 41.00 -8.40
N PHE A 4 -2.81 40.66 -7.11
CA PHE A 4 -1.99 39.66 -6.44
C PHE A 4 -2.74 38.33 -6.43
N LEU A 5 -2.33 37.48 -7.37
CA LEU A 5 -2.31 36.01 -7.34
C LEU A 5 -3.18 35.34 -6.27
N ILE A 6 -4.31 34.80 -6.71
CA ILE A 6 -5.02 33.74 -5.99
C ILE A 6 -4.14 32.49 -6.11
N THR A 7 -3.09 32.40 -5.29
CA THR A 7 -2.64 31.08 -4.86
C THR A 7 -3.81 30.53 -4.07
N THR A 8 -4.54 29.58 -4.65
CA THR A 8 -5.33 28.67 -3.81
C THR A 8 -4.41 28.26 -2.66
N PRO A 9 -4.87 28.27 -1.40
CA PRO A 9 -4.16 27.48 -0.41
C PRO A 9 -4.26 26.06 -0.96
N ASP A 10 -3.21 25.60 -1.65
CA ASP A 10 -2.88 24.20 -1.67
C ASP A 10 -2.66 23.90 -0.19
N PHE A 11 -3.76 23.52 0.46
CA PHE A 11 -3.79 23.02 1.80
C PHE A 11 -2.61 22.08 1.87
N MET A 12 -1.57 22.49 2.59
CA MET A 12 -0.38 21.70 2.78
C MET A 12 -0.87 20.30 3.12
N LYS A 13 -0.76 19.39 2.16
CA LYS A 13 -1.12 18.01 2.36
C LYS A 13 -0.02 17.55 3.29
N ILE A 14 -0.30 17.58 4.59
CA ILE A 14 0.47 16.82 5.57
C ILE A 14 0.18 15.39 5.15
N ALA A 15 0.92 14.88 4.17
CA ALA A 15 0.87 13.51 3.74
C ALA A 15 1.49 12.74 4.90
N ALA A 16 0.65 12.48 5.91
CA ALA A 16 0.99 11.54 6.96
C ALA A 16 0.94 10.15 6.31
N ALA A 17 1.96 9.35 6.62
CA ALA A 17 2.00 7.97 6.17
C ALA A 17 0.67 7.25 6.43
N PRO A 18 0.20 6.40 5.50
CA PRO A 18 -1.07 5.74 5.63
C PRO A 18 -1.11 4.91 6.91
N PRO A 19 -2.12 5.09 7.79
CA PRO A 19 -2.17 4.37 9.05
C PRO A 19 -2.42 2.88 8.80
N CYS A 20 -1.85 2.01 9.66
CA CYS A 20 -1.84 0.56 9.39
C CYS A 20 -3.25 -0.05 9.27
N ASN A 21 -4.24 0.47 10.00
CA ASN A 21 -5.64 0.04 9.85
C ASN A 21 -6.18 0.28 8.43
N ASN A 22 -5.77 1.37 7.77
CA ASN A 22 -6.14 1.69 6.40
C ASN A 22 -5.42 0.78 5.39
N VAL A 23 -4.13 0.49 5.62
CA VAL A 23 -3.38 -0.51 4.84
C VAL A 23 -4.08 -1.88 4.88
N VAL A 24 -4.42 -2.34 6.08
CA VAL A 24 -5.13 -3.60 6.29
C VAL A 24 -6.49 -3.60 5.59
N ALA A 25 -7.28 -2.54 5.77
CA ALA A 25 -8.60 -2.44 5.13
C ALA A 25 -8.49 -2.48 3.59
N SER A 26 -7.52 -1.76 3.03
CA SER A 26 -7.27 -1.69 1.59
C SER A 26 -6.83 -3.04 0.99
N LEU A 27 -6.06 -3.83 1.73
CA LEU A 27 -5.49 -5.10 1.23
C LEU A 27 -6.25 -6.34 1.71
N THR A 28 -7.26 -6.21 2.57
CA THR A 28 -8.10 -7.34 3.00
C THR A 28 -8.71 -8.14 1.84
N PRO A 29 -9.20 -7.52 0.75
CA PRO A 29 -9.71 -8.26 -0.40
C PRO A 29 -8.62 -9.07 -1.14
N CYS A 30 -7.35 -8.77 -0.92
CA CYS A 30 -6.21 -9.45 -1.55
C CYS A 30 -5.83 -10.76 -0.86
N LEU A 31 -6.39 -11.08 0.31
CA LEU A 31 -5.99 -12.25 1.10
C LEU A 31 -6.12 -13.57 0.33
N GLY A 32 -7.17 -13.74 -0.49
CA GLY A 32 -7.33 -14.94 -1.31
C GLY A 32 -6.17 -15.12 -2.29
N PHE A 33 -5.73 -14.03 -2.92
CA PHE A 33 -4.59 -14.03 -3.82
C PHE A 33 -3.28 -14.28 -3.06
N ILE A 34 -3.03 -13.54 -1.97
CA ILE A 34 -1.80 -13.68 -1.15
C ILE A 34 -1.64 -15.10 -0.59
N LYS A 35 -2.74 -15.82 -0.39
CA LYS A 35 -2.76 -17.22 0.09
C LYS A 35 -2.67 -18.27 -1.03
N GLY A 36 -2.43 -17.87 -2.27
CA GLY A 36 -2.22 -18.78 -3.41
C GLY A 36 -3.38 -18.86 -4.42
N GLY A 37 -4.38 -17.98 -4.31
CA GLY A 37 -5.40 -17.83 -5.34
C GLY A 37 -4.81 -17.34 -6.68
N ALA A 38 -5.42 -17.73 -7.80
CA ALA A 38 -4.84 -17.54 -9.13
C ALA A 38 -4.51 -16.08 -9.49
N ALA A 39 -5.43 -15.15 -9.23
CA ALA A 39 -5.29 -13.73 -9.55
C ALA A 39 -5.98 -12.83 -8.50
N PRO A 40 -5.59 -11.56 -8.38
CA PRO A 40 -6.31 -10.59 -7.55
C PRO A 40 -7.74 -10.38 -8.06
N VAL A 41 -8.70 -10.32 -7.14
CA VAL A 41 -10.08 -9.91 -7.49
C VAL A 41 -10.13 -8.41 -7.72
N ALA A 42 -11.20 -7.92 -8.39
CA ALA A 42 -11.35 -6.51 -8.72
C ALA A 42 -11.28 -5.61 -7.48
N GLU A 43 -11.85 -6.06 -6.35
CA GLU A 43 -11.84 -5.37 -5.08
C GLU A 43 -10.43 -5.26 -4.49
N CYS A 44 -9.58 -6.27 -4.69
CA CYS A 44 -8.17 -6.21 -4.28
C CYS A 44 -7.44 -5.11 -5.04
N CYS A 45 -7.59 -5.07 -6.37
CA CYS A 45 -6.94 -4.03 -7.17
C CYS A 45 -7.49 -2.63 -6.87
N SER A 46 -8.79 -2.50 -6.60
CA SER A 46 -9.40 -1.23 -6.19
C SER A 46 -8.80 -0.72 -4.87
N GLY A 47 -8.72 -1.59 -3.85
CA GLY A 47 -8.14 -1.25 -2.56
C GLY A 47 -6.65 -0.94 -2.64
N ALA A 48 -5.87 -1.76 -3.35
CA ALA A 48 -4.44 -1.52 -3.57
C ALA A 48 -4.18 -0.19 -4.30
N ARG A 49 -5.02 0.16 -5.29
CA ARG A 49 -4.89 1.44 -6.02
C ARG A 49 -5.24 2.63 -5.14
N ASN A 50 -6.25 2.49 -4.27
CA ASN A 50 -6.57 3.52 -3.28
C ASN A 50 -5.40 3.74 -2.32
N LEU A 51 -4.80 2.67 -1.81
CA LEU A 51 -3.62 2.74 -0.95
C LEU A 51 -2.44 3.41 -1.67
N ALA A 52 -2.18 3.06 -2.92
CA ALA A 52 -1.11 3.67 -3.70
C ALA A 52 -1.31 5.18 -3.92
N GLY A 53 -2.55 5.65 -4.06
CA GLY A 53 -2.87 7.08 -4.12
C GLY A 53 -2.58 7.86 -2.84
N GLN A 54 -2.28 7.17 -1.73
CA GLN A 54 -1.89 7.74 -0.45
C GLN A 54 -0.39 7.64 -0.18
N VAL A 55 0.34 6.87 -1.00
CA VAL A 55 1.79 6.64 -0.85
C VAL A 55 2.53 7.58 -1.80
N SER A 56 3.24 8.56 -1.23
CA SER A 56 3.92 9.63 -1.97
C SER A 56 5.45 9.56 -1.88
N GLY A 57 6.00 8.74 -0.98
CA GLY A 57 7.44 8.67 -0.75
C GLY A 57 7.91 7.39 -0.05
N GLU A 58 9.21 7.35 0.26
CA GLU A 58 9.88 6.23 0.92
C GLU A 58 9.34 5.96 2.32
N GLU A 59 9.10 7.02 3.09
CA GLU A 59 8.52 6.93 4.44
C GLU A 59 7.13 6.25 4.42
N ASP A 60 6.30 6.59 3.44
CA ASP A 60 4.98 5.97 3.26
C ASP A 60 5.10 4.49 2.89
N ARG A 61 6.02 4.15 1.97
CA ARG A 61 6.28 2.74 1.59
C ARG A 61 6.80 1.93 2.77
N GLN A 62 7.71 2.50 3.55
CA GLN A 62 8.23 1.90 4.78
C GLN A 62 7.10 1.64 5.78
N ALA A 63 6.22 2.63 6.00
CA ALA A 63 5.07 2.48 6.90
C ALA A 63 4.10 1.37 6.44
N VAL A 64 3.84 1.28 5.13
CA VAL A 64 3.03 0.19 4.55
C VAL A 64 3.73 -1.17 4.75
N CYS A 65 5.02 -1.25 4.47
CA CYS A 65 5.82 -2.47 4.64
C CYS A 65 5.81 -2.95 6.09
N GLU A 66 6.10 -2.08 7.05
CA GLU A 66 6.13 -2.41 8.48
C GLU A 66 4.75 -2.84 8.98
N CYS A 67 3.69 -2.19 8.50
CA CYS A 67 2.32 -2.62 8.78
C CYS A 67 2.08 -4.05 8.29
N LEU A 68 2.39 -4.33 7.01
CA LEU A 68 2.18 -5.66 6.42
C LEU A 68 3.00 -6.73 7.14
N LYS A 69 4.26 -6.44 7.48
CA LYS A 69 5.15 -7.32 8.24
C LYS A 69 4.57 -7.69 9.60
N GLY A 70 3.90 -6.75 10.28
CA GLY A 70 3.26 -7.00 11.58
C GLY A 70 1.96 -7.82 11.54
N VAL A 71 1.26 -7.83 10.40
CA VAL A 71 -0.10 -8.42 10.28
C VAL A 71 -0.15 -9.72 9.47
N LEU A 72 0.65 -9.86 8.41
CA LEU A 72 0.60 -11.04 7.54
C LEU A 72 0.95 -12.35 8.28
N PRO A 73 1.87 -12.39 9.27
CA PRO A 73 2.08 -13.60 10.06
C PRO A 73 0.84 -14.04 10.87
N ARG A 74 -0.12 -13.14 11.12
CA ARG A 74 -1.31 -13.41 11.96
C ARG A 74 -2.49 -14.00 11.19
N ILE A 75 -2.45 -13.97 9.86
CA ILE A 75 -3.56 -14.44 9.02
C ILE A 75 -3.45 -15.92 8.63
N GLY A 76 -2.43 -16.63 9.13
CA GLY A 76 -2.11 -18.02 8.79
C GLY A 76 -1.13 -18.13 7.61
N PRO A 77 -0.99 -19.31 6.99
CA PRO A 77 -0.07 -19.51 5.88
C PRO A 77 -0.37 -18.60 4.69
N TYR A 78 0.67 -18.04 4.10
CA TYR A 78 0.62 -17.19 2.90
C TYR A 78 1.95 -17.26 2.15
N ASP A 79 1.99 -16.75 0.92
CA ASP A 79 3.22 -16.67 0.12
C ASP A 79 3.75 -15.22 0.10
N PRO A 80 4.89 -14.93 0.76
CA PRO A 80 5.51 -13.61 0.79
C PRO A 80 5.74 -12.99 -0.59
N ASN A 81 6.02 -13.83 -1.59
CA ASN A 81 6.35 -13.38 -2.94
C ASN A 81 5.13 -12.86 -3.71
N ARG A 82 3.92 -13.03 -3.19
CA ARG A 82 2.69 -12.58 -3.85
C ARG A 82 2.33 -11.14 -3.54
N VAL A 83 2.86 -10.56 -2.46
CA VAL A 83 2.65 -9.14 -2.13
C VAL A 83 3.12 -8.21 -3.27
N PRO A 84 4.35 -8.31 -3.78
CA PRO A 84 4.81 -7.47 -4.91
C PRO A 84 4.00 -7.70 -6.19
N LEU A 85 3.44 -8.90 -6.39
CA LEU A 85 2.65 -9.22 -7.59
C LEU A 85 1.32 -8.47 -7.63
N ILE A 86 0.79 -8.00 -6.49
CA ILE A 86 -0.41 -7.16 -6.47
C ILE A 86 -0.19 -5.89 -7.31
N GLY A 87 0.97 -5.24 -7.18
CA GLY A 87 1.30 -4.05 -7.97
C GLY A 87 1.33 -4.36 -9.47
N GLN A 88 2.00 -5.45 -9.86
CA GLN A 88 2.11 -5.86 -11.25
C GLN A 88 0.74 -6.24 -11.85
N ASP A 89 0.02 -7.15 -11.20
CA ASP A 89 -1.26 -7.69 -11.70
C ASP A 89 -2.38 -6.63 -11.70
N CYS A 90 -2.33 -5.65 -10.80
CA CYS A 90 -3.30 -4.56 -10.72
C CYS A 90 -2.87 -3.29 -11.50
N SER A 91 -1.70 -3.31 -12.15
CA SER A 91 -1.12 -2.16 -12.87
C SER A 91 -0.99 -0.92 -11.98
N ILE A 92 -0.39 -1.10 -10.80
CA ILE A 92 -0.15 -0.05 -9.80
C ILE A 92 1.35 0.15 -9.67
N ASP A 93 1.80 1.39 -9.79
CA ASP A 93 3.21 1.76 -9.61
C ASP A 93 3.52 1.99 -8.13
N ILE A 94 3.55 0.89 -7.36
CA ILE A 94 4.02 0.87 -5.98
C ILE A 94 4.94 -0.33 -5.79
N SER A 95 6.17 -0.07 -5.36
CA SER A 95 7.14 -1.11 -5.04
C SER A 95 7.00 -1.47 -3.56
N ILE A 96 6.45 -2.65 -3.27
CA ILE A 96 6.46 -3.26 -1.93
C ILE A 96 7.24 -4.57 -2.06
N PRO A 97 8.28 -4.80 -1.23
CA PRO A 97 9.06 -6.05 -1.31
C PRO A 97 8.21 -7.27 -0.92
N PRO A 98 8.70 -8.50 -1.17
CA PRO A 98 8.14 -9.68 -0.52
C PRO A 98 8.09 -9.48 1.01
N ILE A 99 6.96 -9.84 1.63
CA ILE A 99 6.75 -9.58 3.07
C ILE A 99 6.76 -10.88 3.87
N ASP A 100 7.80 -11.09 4.65
CA ASP A 100 7.91 -12.11 5.69
C ASP A 100 8.44 -11.50 7.00
N ALA A 101 8.68 -12.34 8.01
CA ALA A 101 9.15 -11.88 9.31
C ALA A 101 10.56 -11.23 9.26
N SER A 102 11.35 -11.53 8.23
CA SER A 102 12.72 -11.05 8.02
C SER A 102 12.86 -9.92 7.01
N THR A 103 11.79 -9.56 6.29
CA THR A 103 11.80 -8.46 5.32
C THR A 103 12.37 -7.18 5.91
N ASP A 104 13.32 -6.57 5.20
CA ASP A 104 13.79 -5.21 5.46
C ASP A 104 12.84 -4.20 4.81
N CYS A 105 12.28 -3.32 5.62
CA CYS A 105 11.31 -2.30 5.19
C CYS A 105 11.94 -0.92 4.98
N SER A 106 13.26 -0.79 5.15
CA SER A 106 13.99 0.48 5.00
C SER A 106 14.45 0.78 3.56
N THR A 107 13.81 0.15 2.56
CA THR A 107 14.19 0.20 1.14
C THR A 107 13.10 0.77 0.25
#